data_AF-A0A8T6YKN2-F1
#
_entry.id   AF-A0A8T6YKN2-F1
#
_cell.length_a   1.000
_cell.length_b   1.000
_cell.length_c   1.000
_cell.angle_alpha   90.00
_cell.angle_beta   90.00
_cell.angle_gamma   90.00
#
_symmetry.space_group_name_H-M   'P 1'
#
loop_
_entity.id
_entity.type
_entity.pdbx_description
1 polymer ?
#
loop_
_entity_poly.entity_id
_entity_poly.type
_entity_poly.pdbx_seq_one_letter_code
_entity_poly.pdbx_strand_id
1 'polypeptide(L)' 'MNICDERHSPEYKVVYTGAKGSNYTPVWFVCENCLDGKTFGDKDQIIEVIQT' A
#
# COMPACT_ATOMS: atom_id res chain seq x y z
N MET A 1 0.14 -8.16 8.61
CA MET A 1 1.00 -7.45 7.64
C MET A 1 0.22 -7.40 6.35
N ASN A 2 -0.11 -6.21 5.84
CA ASN A 2 -0.95 -6.06 4.65
C ASN A 2 -0.08 -6.24 3.41
N ILE A 3 0.27 -7.51 3.17
CA ILE A 3 1.00 -7.98 1.99
C ILE A 3 -0.08 -8.49 1.04
N CYS A 4 0.04 -8.15 -0.24
CA CYS A 4 -0.74 -8.77 -1.31
C CYS A 4 -0.67 -10.32 -1.17
N ASP A 5 -1.73 -11.03 -1.56
CA ASP A 5 -1.86 -12.49 -1.36
C ASP A 5 -0.53 -13.21 -1.68
N GLU A 6 -0.09 -14.19 -0.87
CA GLU A 6 1.27 -14.79 -0.91
C GLU A 6 1.70 -15.36 -2.28
N ARG A 7 0.74 -15.45 -3.21
CA ARG A 7 0.93 -15.84 -4.61
C ARG A 7 1.48 -14.72 -5.50
N HIS A 8 1.57 -13.48 -5.00
CA HIS A 8 2.07 -12.33 -5.75
C HIS A 8 3.41 -11.87 -5.18
N SER A 9 4.40 -11.72 -6.05
CA SER A 9 5.64 -10.99 -5.71
C SER A 9 5.30 -9.50 -5.59
N PRO A 10 5.51 -8.86 -4.43
CA PRO A 10 5.29 -7.43 -4.29
C PRO A 10 6.34 -6.67 -5.08
N GLU A 11 5.88 -5.77 -5.94
CA GLU A 11 6.71 -4.91 -6.81
C GLU A 11 6.62 -3.45 -6.39
N TYR A 12 5.63 -3.10 -5.56
CA TYR A 12 5.34 -1.75 -5.15
C TYR A 12 5.23 -1.66 -3.63
N LYS A 13 5.86 -0.65 -3.07
CA LYS A 13 5.70 -0.21 -1.69
C LYS A 13 4.81 1.02 -1.68
N VAL A 14 3.63 0.90 -1.07
CA VAL A 14 2.64 1.97 -0.95
C VAL A 14 2.66 2.52 0.47
N VAL A 15 2.84 3.83 0.61
CA VAL A 15 2.83 4.55 1.88
C VAL A 15 1.52 5.33 1.99
N TYR A 16 0.77 5.11 3.06
CA TYR A 16 -0.52 5.76 3.30
C TYR A 16 -0.41 6.89 4.32
N THR A 17 -1.40 7.80 4.29
CA THR A 17 -1.58 8.82 5.31
C THR A 17 -1.80 8.16 6.66
N GLY A 18 -0.97 8.52 7.64
CA GLY A 18 -1.21 8.16 9.03
C GLY A 18 -2.52 8.73 9.55
N ALA A 19 -3.12 8.06 10.53
CA ALA A 19 -4.28 8.60 11.23
C ALA A 19 -3.93 9.96 11.86
N LYS A 20 -4.87 10.92 11.84
CA LYS A 20 -4.65 12.27 12.37
C LYS A 20 -4.24 12.20 13.85
N GLY A 21 -3.02 12.66 14.16
CA GLY A 21 -2.44 12.61 15.52
C GLY A 21 -1.59 11.37 15.80
N SER A 22 -1.44 10.46 14.84
CA SER A 22 -0.52 9.33 14.91
C SER A 22 0.75 9.63 14.11
N ASN A 23 1.91 9.28 14.68
CA ASN A 23 3.19 9.29 13.95
C ASN A 23 3.39 8.02 13.11
N TYR A 24 2.42 7.10 13.13
CA TYR A 24 2.50 5.86 12.36
C TYR A 24 1.97 6.07 10.94
N THR A 25 2.83 5.82 9.95
CA THR A 25 2.48 5.74 8.54
C THR A 25 2.33 4.27 8.12
N PRO A 26 1.14 3.84 7.66
CA PRO A 26 0.96 2.48 7.16
C PRO A 26 1.76 2.28 5.87
N VAL A 27 2.47 1.16 5.78
CA VAL A 27 3.24 0.78 4.58
C VAL A 27 2.78 -0.60 4.13
N TRP A 28 2.42 -0.70 2.86
CA TRP A 28 1.86 -1.91 2.24
C TRP A 28 2.73 -2.33 1.06
N PHE A 29 2.87 -3.62 0.85
CA PHE A 29 3.66 -4.19 -0.25
C PHE A 29 2.72 -4.95 -1.17
N VAL A 30 2.61 -4.49 -2.42
CA VAL A 30 1.60 -4.94 -3.38
C VAL A 30 2.20 -5.15 -4.76
N CYS A 31 1.58 -5.99 -5.59
CA CYS A 31 1.88 -6.10 -7.02
C CYS A 31 1.06 -5.10 -7.85
N GLU A 32 1.35 -4.98 -9.15
CA GLU A 32 0.63 -4.09 -10.06
C GLU A 32 -0.90 -4.29 -10.02
N ASN A 33 -1.36 -5.55 -10.05
CA ASN A 33 -2.78 -5.88 -10.00
C ASN A 33 -3.45 -5.44 -8.69
N CYS A 34 -2.74 -5.62 -7.58
CA CYS A 34 -3.19 -5.21 -6.25
C CYS A 34 -3.24 -3.67 -6.14
N LEU A 35 -2.31 -2.95 -6.77
CA LEU A 35 -2.29 -1.48 -6.79
C LEU A 35 -3.42 -0.89 -7.65
N ASP A 36 -3.73 -1.50 -8.79
CA ASP A 36 -4.78 -1.02 -9.68
C ASP A 36 -6.19 -1.32 -9.12
N GLY A 37 -6.34 -2.47 -8.46
CA GLY A 37 -7.59 -2.92 -7.86
C GLY A 37 -8.11 -2.07 -6.69
N LYS A 38 -9.40 -2.22 -6.38
CA LYS A 38 -10.06 -1.57 -5.22
C LYS A 38 -9.77 -2.26 -3.88
N THR A 39 -8.85 -3.21 -3.84
CA THR A 39 -8.67 -4.10 -2.70
C THR A 39 -7.81 -3.48 -1.59
N PHE A 40 -7.00 -2.46 -1.90
CA PHE A 40 -6.02 -1.92 -0.97
C PHE A 40 -6.22 -0.42 -0.73
N GLY A 41 -6.70 -0.10 0.47
CA GLY A 41 -6.82 1.27 0.97
C GLY A 41 -7.69 2.20 0.13
N ASP A 42 -7.79 3.44 0.55
CA ASP A 42 -8.34 4.51 -0.28
C ASP A 42 -7.20 5.15 -1.08
N LYS A 43 -7.35 5.32 -2.39
CA LYS A 43 -6.30 5.90 -3.25
C LYS A 43 -6.01 7.35 -2.85
N ASP A 44 -7.00 8.05 -2.29
CA ASP A 44 -6.85 9.42 -1.79
C ASP A 44 -5.98 9.50 -0.52
N GLN A 45 -5.74 8.36 0.14
CA GLN A 45 -4.86 8.26 1.30
C GLN A 45 -3.44 7.82 0.93
N ILE A 46 -3.11 7.64 -0.35
CA ILE A 46 -1.76 7.27 -0.76
C ILE A 46 -0.89 8.53 -0.78
N ILE A 47 0.18 8.51 0.01
CA ILE A 47 1.20 9.55 0.00
C ILE A 47 2.23 9.26 -1.09
N GLU A 48 2.68 8.01 -1.18
CA GLU A 48 3.80 7.64 -2.04
C GLU A 48 3.67 6.19 -2.51
N VAL A 49 4.07 5.95 -3.76
CA VAL A 49 4.22 4.62 -4.34
C VAL A 49 5.63 4.48 -4.88
N ILE A 50 6.37 3.50 -4.37
CA ILE A 50 7.77 3.24 -4.75
C ILE A 50 7.82 1.86 -5.41
N GLN A 51 8.32 1.78 -6.63
CA GLN A 51 8.62 0.50 -7.30
C GLN A 51 9.93 -0.07 -6.73
N THR A 52 9.92 -1.34 -6.32
CA THR A 52 11.06 -2.05 -5.71
C THR A 52 11.77 -2.95 -6.71
#